data_AF-A0AAV6B492-F1
#
_entry.id   AF-A0AAV6B492-F1
#
_cell.length_a   1.000
_cell.length_b   1.000
_cell.length_c   1.000
_cell.angle_alpha   90.00
_cell.angle_beta   90.00
_cell.angle_gamma   90.00
#
_symmetry.space_group_name_H-M   'P 1'
#
loop_
_entity.id
_entity.type
_entity.pdbx_description
1 polymer ?
#
loop_
_entity_poly.entity_id
_entity_poly.type
_entity_poly.pdbx_seq_one_letter_code
_entity_poly.pdbx_strand_id
1 'polypeptide(L)'
;MLREQRFARGTHVVLAALCIVALLGIVFSRKRALTIALILLAGLLYGPFFPNLMAILLSHFPVEVHGRAVGILFATASIGWTVFPMVIGAIATRSTLQRGFLVAVGCGVVLLALVTGHFIYAAK
;
A
#
# COMPACT_ATOMS: atom_id res chain seq x y z
N MET A 1 -4.25 -26.32 6.12
CA MET A 1 -4.51 -24.94 6.59
C MET A 1 -3.24 -24.18 7.06
N LEU A 2 -2.45 -24.65 8.04
CA LEU A 2 -1.28 -23.91 8.56
C LEU A 2 -0.16 -23.64 7.54
N ARG A 3 0.05 -24.55 6.56
CA ARG A 3 1.09 -24.41 5.51
C ARG A 3 0.71 -23.38 4.43
N GLU A 4 -0.57 -23.31 4.08
CA GLU A 4 -1.11 -22.30 3.14
C GLU A 4 -1.12 -20.91 3.75
N GLN A 5 -1.41 -20.80 5.05
CA GLN A 5 -1.28 -19.53 5.77
C GLN A 5 0.19 -19.07 5.88
N ARG A 6 1.17 -19.98 6.06
CA ARG A 6 2.60 -19.61 5.99
C ARG A 6 3.04 -19.16 4.59
N PHE A 7 2.53 -19.78 3.53
CA PHE A 7 2.82 -19.37 2.16
C PHE A 7 2.25 -17.99 1.87
N ALA A 8 0.97 -17.77 2.18
CA ALA A 8 0.32 -16.45 2.08
C ALA A 8 1.00 -15.37 2.94
N ARG A 9 1.50 -15.72 4.13
CA ARG A 9 2.30 -14.82 5.00
C ARG A 9 3.58 -14.34 4.33
N GLY A 10 4.31 -15.23 3.67
CA GLY A 10 5.51 -14.87 2.92
C GLY A 10 5.20 -13.97 1.73
N THR A 11 4.14 -14.27 0.98
CA THR A 11 3.78 -13.52 -0.23
C THR A 11 3.44 -12.06 0.05
N HIS A 12 2.71 -11.75 1.13
CA HIS A 12 2.35 -10.36 1.45
C HIS A 12 3.56 -9.48 1.84
N VAL A 13 4.50 -10.04 2.60
CA VAL A 13 5.73 -9.32 2.97
C VAL A 13 6.62 -9.10 1.75
N VAL A 14 6.74 -10.11 0.88
CA VAL A 14 7.48 -10.01 -0.38
C VAL A 14 6.84 -8.98 -1.31
N LEU A 15 5.52 -8.99 -1.46
CA LEU A 15 4.78 -8.00 -2.26
C LEU A 15 4.96 -6.58 -1.70
N ALA A 16 4.86 -6.40 -0.39
CA ALA A 16 5.07 -5.10 0.24
C ALA A 16 6.50 -4.58 0.04
N ALA A 17 7.51 -5.45 0.17
CA ALA A 17 8.90 -5.10 -0.09
C ALA A 17 9.13 -4.75 -1.57
N LEU A 18 8.57 -5.53 -2.50
CA LEU A 18 8.63 -5.26 -3.94
C LEU A 18 7.96 -3.93 -4.30
N CYS A 19 6.83 -3.58 -3.67
CA CYS A 19 6.18 -2.28 -3.85
C CYS A 19 7.09 -1.11 -3.42
N ILE A 20 7.79 -1.25 -2.27
CA ILE A 20 8.73 -0.21 -1.82
C ILE A 20 9.90 -0.08 -2.79
N VAL A 21 10.45 -1.20 -3.27
CA VAL A 21 11.54 -1.18 -4.27
C VAL A 21 11.06 -0.55 -5.58
N ALA A 22 9.85 -0.86 -6.04
CA ALA A 22 9.27 -0.24 -7.23
C ALA A 22 9.08 1.28 -7.06
N LEU A 23 8.55 1.72 -5.92
CA LEU A 23 8.37 3.15 -5.61
C LEU A 23 9.72 3.89 -5.51
N LEU A 24 10.72 3.30 -4.85
CA LEU A 24 12.09 3.84 -4.83
C LEU A 24 12.69 3.90 -6.23
N GLY A 25 12.47 2.87 -7.04
CA GLY A 25 12.85 2.85 -8.45
C GLY A 25 12.24 4.01 -9.23
N ILE A 26 10.95 4.32 -9.01
CA ILE A 26 10.27 5.45 -9.66
C ILE A 26 10.91 6.77 -9.22
N VAL A 27 11.21 6.92 -7.92
CA VAL A 27 11.84 8.13 -7.37
C VAL A 27 13.22 8.38 -7.99
N PHE A 28 14.05 7.34 -8.15
CA PHE A 28 15.42 7.49 -8.66
C PHE A 28 15.55 7.33 -10.18
N SER A 29 14.49 6.89 -10.87
CA SER A 29 14.50 6.73 -12.32
C SER A 29 14.65 8.07 -13.03
N ARG A 30 15.56 8.12 -14.01
CA ARG A 30 15.77 9.26 -14.92
C ARG A 30 15.35 8.98 -16.36
N LYS A 31 15.02 7.72 -16.70
CA LYS A 31 14.65 7.29 -18.05
C LYS A 31 13.13 7.13 -18.15
N ARG A 32 12.52 7.69 -19.19
CA ARG A 32 11.06 7.62 -19.40
C ARG A 32 10.55 6.18 -19.48
N ALA A 33 11.21 5.34 -20.27
CA ALA A 33 10.83 3.92 -20.43
C ALA A 33 10.89 3.14 -19.11
N LEU A 34 11.95 3.33 -18.32
CA LEU A 34 12.09 2.69 -17.00
C LEU A 34 10.99 3.12 -16.03
N THR A 35 10.68 4.42 -16.02
CA THR A 35 9.61 4.97 -15.17
C THR A 35 8.25 4.36 -15.51
N ILE A 36 7.93 4.25 -16.81
CA ILE A 36 6.68 3.62 -17.27
C ILE A 36 6.63 2.15 -16.83
N ALA A 37 7.72 1.39 -17.06
CA ALA A 37 7.79 -0.01 -16.66
C ALA A 37 7.59 -0.19 -15.14
N LEU A 38 8.19 0.68 -14.32
CA LEU A 38 8.05 0.64 -12.88
C LEU A 38 6.65 1.03 -12.40
N ILE A 39 5.97 1.98 -13.05
CA ILE A 39 4.57 2.32 -12.76
C ILE A 39 3.65 1.13 -13.08
N LEU A 40 3.85 0.48 -14.22
CA LEU A 40 3.08 -0.71 -14.60
C LEU A 40 3.32 -1.86 -13.61
N LEU A 41 4.58 -2.09 -13.21
CA LEU A 41 4.94 -3.07 -12.20
C LEU A 41 4.28 -2.74 -10.86
N ALA A 42 4.32 -1.48 -10.41
CA ALA A 42 3.66 -1.05 -9.19
C ALA A 42 2.14 -1.31 -9.25
N GLY A 43 1.50 -1.00 -10.37
CA GLY A 43 0.08 -1.31 -10.58
C GLY A 43 -0.23 -2.81 -10.49
N LEU A 44 0.62 -3.66 -11.09
CA LEU A 44 0.47 -5.11 -11.01
C LEU A 44 0.62 -5.63 -9.57
N LEU A 45 1.58 -5.09 -8.81
CA LEU A 45 1.79 -5.46 -7.40
C LEU A 45 0.65 -4.99 -6.49
N TYR A 46 0.07 -3.81 -6.75
CA TYR A 46 -1.05 -3.25 -5.99
C TYR A 46 -2.42 -3.81 -6.35
N GLY A 47 -2.58 -4.44 -7.52
CA GLY A 47 -3.84 -5.02 -7.99
C GLY A 47 -4.61 -5.85 -6.95
N PRO A 48 -4.00 -6.84 -6.26
CA PRO A 48 -4.69 -7.66 -5.26
C PRO A 48 -4.89 -6.97 -3.90
N PHE A 49 -4.35 -5.77 -3.69
CA PHE A 49 -4.39 -5.10 -2.39
C PHE A 49 -5.82 -4.81 -1.93
N PHE A 50 -6.64 -4.20 -2.80
CA PHE A 50 -8.01 -3.83 -2.45
C PHE A 50 -8.93 -5.06 -2.22
N PRO A 51 -8.94 -6.10 -3.08
CA PRO A 51 -9.69 -7.33 -2.81
C PRO A 51 -9.30 -8.01 -1.50
N ASN A 52 -8.00 -8.07 -1.17
CA ASN A 52 -7.54 -8.65 0.10
C ASN A 52 -7.97 -7.81 1.31
N LEU A 53 -7.87 -6.48 1.20
CA LEU A 53 -8.35 -5.56 2.24
C LEU A 53 -9.85 -5.74 2.51
N MET A 54 -10.66 -5.85 1.45
CA MET A 54 -12.09 -6.14 1.55
C MET A 54 -12.37 -7.50 2.18
N ALA A 55 -11.66 -8.55 1.75
CA ALA A 55 -11.81 -9.88 2.32
C ALA A 55 -11.51 -9.91 3.84
N ILE A 56 -10.46 -9.19 4.27
CA ILE A 56 -10.10 -9.08 5.68
C ILE A 56 -11.14 -8.25 6.46
N LEU A 57 -11.59 -7.13 5.91
CA LEU A 57 -12.57 -6.29 6.56
C LEU A 57 -13.89 -7.06 6.80
N LEU A 58 -14.41 -7.71 5.76
CA LEU A 58 -15.67 -8.42 5.82
C LEU A 58 -15.60 -9.71 6.65
N SER A 59 -14.41 -10.29 6.84
CA SER A 59 -14.25 -11.45 7.73
C SER A 59 -14.25 -11.10 9.23
N HIS A 60 -14.01 -9.84 9.58
CA HIS A 60 -13.99 -9.37 10.98
C HIS A 60 -15.32 -8.80 11.48
N PHE A 61 -16.24 -8.50 10.57
CA PHE A 61 -17.53 -7.90 10.89
C PHE A 61 -18.68 -8.82 10.50
N PRO A 62 -19.77 -8.85 11.28
CA PRO A 62 -20.96 -9.61 10.91
C PRO A 62 -21.69 -8.90 9.75
N VAL A 63 -22.46 -9.67 8.97
CA VAL A 63 -23.02 -9.23 7.68
C VAL A 63 -23.90 -8.00 7.81
N GLU A 64 -24.60 -7.85 8.94
CA GLU A 64 -25.53 -6.76 9.22
C GLU A 64 -24.84 -5.39 9.28
N VAL A 65 -23.53 -5.35 9.54
CA VAL A 65 -22.74 -4.11 9.63
C VAL A 65 -21.69 -3.96 8.54
N HIS A 66 -21.65 -4.86 7.55
CA HIS A 66 -20.70 -4.79 6.43
C HIS A 66 -20.75 -3.45 5.69
N GLY A 67 -21.95 -2.93 5.42
CA GLY A 67 -22.12 -1.62 4.78
C GLY A 67 -21.49 -0.48 5.58
N ARG A 68 -21.59 -0.51 6.91
CA ARG A 68 -20.96 0.48 7.80
C ARG A 68 -19.44 0.33 7.83
N ALA A 69 -18.94 -0.90 7.90
CA ALA A 69 -17.51 -1.17 7.88
C ALA A 69 -16.86 -0.67 6.58
N VAL A 70 -17.47 -0.98 5.43
CA VAL A 70 -17.02 -0.51 4.12
C VAL A 70 -17.10 1.02 4.04
N GLY A 71 -18.18 1.63 4.53
CA GLY A 71 -18.34 3.09 4.56
C GLY A 71 -17.23 3.79 5.34
N ILE A 72 -16.86 3.28 6.52
CA ILE A 72 -15.76 3.83 7.32
C ILE A 72 -14.41 3.66 6.61
N LEU A 73 -14.20 2.51 5.96
CA LEU A 73 -12.99 2.28 5.18
C LEU A 73 -12.84 3.29 4.04
N PHE A 74 -13.90 3.52 3.27
CA PHE A 74 -13.86 4.50 2.19
C PHE A 74 -13.75 5.94 2.72
N ALA A 75 -14.42 6.29 3.81
CA ALA A 75 -14.29 7.61 4.43
C ALA A 75 -12.83 7.90 4.86
N THR A 76 -12.18 6.93 5.49
CA THR A 76 -10.76 7.06 5.90
C THR A 76 -9.81 7.05 4.72
N ALA A 77 -10.03 6.17 3.73
CA ALA A 77 -9.28 6.18 2.47
C ALA A 77 -9.43 7.53 1.75
N SER A 78 -10.62 8.13 1.83
CA SER A 78 -10.92 9.42 1.22
C SER A 78 -10.18 10.60 1.86
N ILE A 79 -9.72 10.46 3.10
CA ILE A 79 -8.83 11.45 3.70
C ILE A 79 -7.40 11.24 3.17
N GLY A 80 -6.95 9.99 3.10
CA GLY A 80 -5.60 9.63 2.65
C GLY A 80 -5.28 10.11 1.24
N TRP A 81 -6.08 9.75 0.24
CA TRP A 81 -5.86 10.16 -1.16
C TRP A 81 -6.04 11.67 -1.42
N THR A 82 -6.51 12.47 -0.46
CA THR A 82 -6.55 13.94 -0.56
C THR A 82 -5.33 14.56 0.11
N VAL A 83 -5.05 14.14 1.35
CA VAL A 83 -3.94 14.69 2.15
C VAL A 83 -2.60 14.35 1.51
N PHE A 84 -2.35 13.09 1.11
CA PHE A 84 -1.04 12.69 0.61
C PHE A 84 -0.68 13.34 -0.73
N PRO A 85 -1.56 13.39 -1.76
CA PRO A 85 -1.25 14.11 -2.99
C PRO A 85 -1.08 15.62 -2.79
N MET A 86 -1.84 16.22 -1.87
CA MET A 86 -1.65 17.63 -1.51
C MET A 86 -0.26 17.88 -0.91
N VAL A 87 0.19 17.03 0.02
CA VAL A 87 1.53 17.10 0.62
C VAL A 87 2.63 16.86 -0.42
N ILE A 88 2.48 15.82 -1.25
CA ILE A 88 3.42 15.51 -2.35
C ILE A 88 3.55 16.71 -3.29
N GLY A 89 2.43 17.31 -3.69
CA GLY A 89 2.39 18.50 -4.54
C GLY A 89 3.07 19.70 -3.89
N ALA A 90 2.79 19.97 -2.62
CA ALA A 90 3.40 21.07 -1.88
C ALA A 90 4.93 20.94 -1.72
N ILE A 91 5.43 19.71 -1.56
CA ILE A 91 6.88 19.44 -1.52
C ILE A 91 7.50 19.55 -2.91
N ALA A 92 6.79 19.06 -3.93
CA ALA A 92 7.25 19.08 -5.32
C ALA A 92 7.39 20.52 -5.86
N THR A 93 6.50 21.45 -5.49
CA THR A 93 6.59 22.85 -5.91
C THR A 93 7.78 23.59 -5.30
N ARG A 94 8.22 23.22 -4.10
CA ARG A 94 9.37 23.83 -3.41
C ARG A 94 10.70 23.14 -3.69
N SER A 95 10.69 21.96 -4.30
CA SER A 95 11.90 21.16 -4.49
C SER A 95 11.91 20.41 -5.82
N THR A 96 11.74 19.09 -5.81
CA THR A 96 11.64 18.27 -7.01
C THR A 96 10.51 17.25 -6.84
N LEU A 97 9.93 16.83 -7.96
CA LEU A 97 8.91 15.78 -7.97
C LEU A 97 9.39 14.51 -7.26
N GLN A 98 10.66 14.13 -7.46
CA GLN A 98 11.29 12.96 -6.82
C GLN A 98 11.26 13.06 -5.29
N ARG A 99 11.57 14.24 -4.73
CA ARG A 99 11.50 14.47 -3.28
C ARG A 99 10.06 14.43 -2.76
N GLY A 100 9.09 14.92 -3.53
CA GLY A 100 7.67 14.78 -3.20
C GLY A 100 7.26 13.31 -3.11
N PHE A 101 7.65 12.48 -4.08
CA PHE A 101 7.34 11.05 -4.09
C PHE A 101 8.00 10.23 -2.97
N LEU A 102 8.99 10.78 -2.24
CA LEU A 102 9.50 10.14 -1.01
C LEU A 102 8.43 10.02 0.08
N VAL A 103 7.41 10.90 0.08
CA VAL A 103 6.26 10.76 0.98
C VAL A 103 5.52 9.44 0.70
N ALA A 104 5.33 9.08 -0.57
CA ALA A 104 4.69 7.83 -0.95
C ALA A 104 5.52 6.61 -0.51
N VAL A 105 6.86 6.70 -0.62
CA VAL A 105 7.77 5.67 -0.09
C VAL A 105 7.61 5.54 1.42
N GLY A 106 7.56 6.66 2.15
CA GLY A 106 7.33 6.68 3.60
C GLY A 106 6.03 6.00 4.00
N CYS A 107 4.93 6.30 3.29
CA CYS A 107 3.65 5.61 3.49
C CYS A 107 3.76 4.11 3.24
N GLY A 108 4.48 3.69 2.20
CA GLY A 108 4.74 2.27 1.91
C GLY A 108 5.51 1.56 3.03
N VAL A 109 6.51 2.23 3.61
CA VAL A 109 7.27 1.70 4.77
C VAL A 109 6.38 1.54 6.00
N VAL A 110 5.53 2.54 6.30
CA VAL A 110 4.56 2.44 7.40
C VAL A 110 3.58 1.30 7.17
N LEU A 111 3.08 1.13 5.95
CA LEU A 111 2.20 0.01 5.59
C LEU A 111 2.90 -1.34 5.80
N LEU A 112 4.16 -1.46 5.38
CA LEU A 112 4.96 -2.67 5.62
C LEU A 112 5.18 -2.93 7.12
N ALA A 113 5.44 -1.88 7.91
CA ALA A 113 5.59 -1.98 9.36
C ALA A 113 4.29 -2.43 10.05
N LEU A 114 3.13 -1.91 9.62
CA LEU A 114 1.83 -2.30 10.15
C LEU A 114 1.47 -3.74 9.78
N VAL A 115 1.74 -4.13 8.53
CA VAL A 115 1.51 -5.49 8.05
C VAL A 115 2.38 -6.49 8.81
N THR A 116 3.68 -6.21 8.92
CA THR A 116 4.61 -7.05 9.70
C THR A 116 4.25 -7.08 11.18
N GLY A 117 3.90 -5.94 11.79
CA GLY A 117 3.44 -5.84 13.17
C GLY A 117 2.18 -6.68 13.43
N HIS A 118 1.13 -6.49 12.64
CA HIS A 118 -0.09 -7.30 12.72
C HIS A 118 0.23 -8.80 12.62
N PHE A 119 1.14 -9.20 11.73
CA PHE A 119 1.54 -10.61 11.60
C PHE A 119 2.34 -11.15 12.79
N ILE A 120 3.12 -10.33 13.48
CA ILE A 120 3.82 -10.73 14.72
C ILE A 120 2.82 -10.93 15.85
N TYR A 121 1.83 -10.03 15.99
CA TYR A 121 0.81 -10.12 17.03
C TYR A 121 -0.20 -11.24 16.79
N ALA A 122 -0.60 -11.50 15.54
CA ALA A 122 -1.49 -12.60 15.16
C ALA A 122 -0.80 -13.98 15.08
N ALA A 123 0.50 -14.06 15.37
CA ALA A 123 1.25 -15.31 15.45
C ALA A 123 1.47 -15.80 16.90
N LYS A 124 1.05 -15.01 17.89
CA LYS A 124 0.83 -15.46 19.27
C LYS A 124 -0.61 -15.93 19.43
#